data_AF-A0A946I1U0-F1
#
_entry.id   AF-A0A946I1U0-F1
#
_cell.length_a   1.000
_cell.length_b   1.000
_cell.length_c   1.000
_cell.angle_alpha   90.00
_cell.angle_beta   90.00
_cell.angle_gamma   90.00
#
_symmetry.space_group_name_H-M   'P 1'
#
loop_
_entity.id
_entity.type
_entity.pdbx_description
1 polymer ?
#
loop_
_entity_poly.entity_id
_entity_poly.type
_entity_poly.pdbx_seq_one_letter_code
_entity_poly.pdbx_strand_id
1 'polypeptide(L)'
;MHRFASVIISLCCLLFVLPAQAGPSNRDNIRQLIEMDGAITVADGVIDKQRPVVRKSFLAAYPGVSNKIADAYVDAFAAELTARKGQFLDLIIDVYAKIFTAEEITALLAFHASPLGQKARNAAPSILMGGRQAGVDWGQKNGAAVAAAAMARLKAMGYEVK
;
A
#
# COMPACT_ATOMS: atom_id res chain seq x y z
N MET A 1 -11.18 -42.77 -51.45
CA MET A 1 -10.17 -43.46 -50.63
C MET A 1 -8.88 -42.66 -50.73
N HIS A 2 -8.20 -42.43 -49.58
CA HIS A 2 -6.96 -41.63 -49.34
C HIS A 2 -7.14 -40.10 -49.51
N ARG A 3 -7.21 -39.20 -48.51
CA ARG A 3 -6.60 -38.99 -47.17
C ARG A 3 -5.07 -38.86 -47.14
N PHE A 4 -4.62 -37.76 -46.50
CA PHE A 4 -3.26 -37.34 -46.05
C PHE A 4 -2.39 -36.60 -47.09
N ALA A 5 -1.59 -35.56 -46.80
CA ALA A 5 -1.26 -34.78 -45.60
C ALA A 5 -0.38 -33.55 -46.01
N SER A 6 0.03 -32.76 -45.01
CA SER A 6 0.97 -31.60 -45.02
C SER A 6 0.26 -30.24 -45.12
N VAL A 7 -0.22 -29.60 -44.04
CA VAL A 7 0.47 -29.12 -42.81
C VAL A 7 1.74 -28.34 -43.15
N ILE A 8 1.64 -27.01 -43.08
CA ILE A 8 2.62 -25.92 -42.89
C ILE A 8 1.79 -24.69 -43.31
N ILE A 9 1.34 -23.80 -42.43
CA ILE A 9 2.10 -22.69 -41.86
C ILE A 9 1.53 -22.41 -40.46
N SER A 10 2.31 -22.83 -39.46
CA SER A 10 2.27 -22.22 -38.13
C SER A 10 2.91 -20.84 -38.27
N LEU A 11 2.09 -19.78 -38.34
CA LEU A 11 2.56 -18.42 -38.10
C LEU A 11 1.97 -17.99 -36.76
N CYS A 12 2.68 -18.36 -35.71
CA CYS A 12 2.55 -17.74 -34.40
C CYS A 12 2.64 -16.22 -34.58
N CYS A 13 1.50 -15.54 -34.53
CA CYS A 13 1.45 -14.18 -34.00
C CYS A 13 1.79 -14.28 -32.52
N LEU A 14 3.08 -14.44 -32.23
CA LEU A 14 3.67 -13.99 -30.99
C LEU A 14 3.44 -12.48 -30.96
N LEU A 15 2.29 -12.09 -30.40
CA LEU A 15 2.17 -10.80 -29.73
C LEU A 15 3.18 -10.84 -28.59
N PHE A 16 4.43 -10.52 -28.91
CA PHE A 16 5.31 -9.91 -27.95
C PHE A 16 4.62 -8.60 -27.59
N VAL A 17 3.78 -8.65 -26.56
CA VAL A 17 3.38 -7.46 -25.82
C VAL A 17 4.69 -6.96 -25.21
N LEU A 18 5.39 -6.11 -25.97
CA LEU A 18 6.50 -5.35 -25.45
C LEU A 18 5.92 -4.56 -24.27
N PRO A 19 6.51 -4.66 -23.06
CA PRO A 19 6.09 -3.79 -21.98
C PRO A 19 6.29 -2.38 -22.49
N ALA A 20 5.19 -1.64 -22.66
CA ALA A 20 5.23 -0.26 -23.07
C ALA A 20 6.07 0.47 -22.02
N GLN A 21 7.31 0.80 -22.34
CA GLN A 21 8.15 1.61 -21.47
C GLN A 21 7.40 2.91 -21.24
N ALA A 22 7.04 3.18 -19.99
CA ALA A 22 6.28 4.36 -19.63
C ALA A 22 7.04 5.61 -20.11
N GLY A 23 6.50 6.27 -21.13
CA GLY A 23 7.03 7.56 -21.58
C GLY A 23 6.98 8.60 -20.45
N PRO A 24 7.73 9.72 -20.56
CA PRO A 24 7.78 10.76 -19.53
C PRO A 24 6.39 11.21 -19.05
N SER A 25 5.43 11.35 -19.97
CA SER A 25 4.04 11.72 -19.66
C SER A 25 3.30 10.68 -18.81
N ASN A 26 3.55 9.38 -18.99
CA ASN A 26 2.91 8.36 -18.17
C ASN A 26 3.45 8.36 -16.74
N ARG A 27 4.77 8.57 -16.55
CA ARG A 27 5.36 8.68 -15.21
C ARG A 27 4.81 9.89 -14.44
N ASP A 28 4.66 11.02 -15.12
CA ASP A 28 4.09 12.23 -14.51
C ASP A 28 2.61 12.04 -14.15
N ASN A 29 1.84 11.36 -15.00
CA ASN A 29 0.46 10.99 -14.69
C ASN A 29 0.36 10.06 -13.47
N ILE A 30 1.23 9.05 -13.37
CA ILE A 30 1.30 8.19 -12.20
C ILE A 30 1.65 9.00 -10.95
N ARG A 31 2.64 9.90 -11.04
CA ARG A 31 3.02 10.79 -9.93
C ARG A 31 1.82 11.60 -9.44
N GLN A 32 1.10 12.23 -10.36
CA GLN A 32 -0.12 12.97 -10.03
C GLN A 32 -1.15 12.09 -9.33
N LEU A 33 -1.38 10.86 -9.83
CA LEU A 33 -2.35 9.93 -9.24
C LEU A 33 -1.98 9.57 -7.79
N ILE A 34 -0.73 9.16 -7.53
CA ILE A 34 -0.31 8.76 -6.18
C ILE A 34 -0.28 9.94 -5.20
N GLU A 35 0.01 11.15 -5.69
CA GLU A 35 -0.06 12.37 -4.87
C GLU A 35 -1.51 12.70 -4.50
N MET A 36 -2.46 12.56 -5.44
CA MET A 36 -3.89 12.74 -5.19
C MET A 36 -4.46 11.73 -4.18
N ASP A 37 -3.86 10.55 -4.10
CA ASP A 37 -4.22 9.50 -3.15
C ASP A 37 -3.51 9.64 -1.79
N GLY A 38 -2.66 10.67 -1.64
CA GLY A 38 -2.04 11.02 -0.37
C GLY A 38 -0.73 10.29 -0.06
N ALA A 39 -0.03 9.75 -1.07
CA ALA A 39 1.24 9.06 -0.89
C ALA A 39 2.28 9.90 -0.14
N ILE A 40 2.29 11.23 -0.33
CA ILE A 40 3.16 12.16 0.41
C ILE A 40 2.84 12.13 1.91
N THR A 41 1.58 12.30 2.27
CA THR A 41 1.12 12.27 3.67
C THR A 41 1.43 10.93 4.33
N VAL A 42 1.27 9.83 3.59
CA VAL A 42 1.65 8.49 4.06
C VAL A 42 3.15 8.41 4.31
N ALA A 43 3.98 8.88 3.38
CA ALA A 43 5.43 8.88 3.53
C ALA A 43 5.88 9.70 4.75
N ASP A 44 5.32 10.89 4.95
CA ASP A 44 5.62 11.73 6.10
C ASP A 44 5.21 11.03 7.42
N GLY A 45 4.04 10.40 7.46
CA GLY A 45 3.59 9.62 8.61
C GLY A 45 4.46 8.38 8.90
N VAL A 46 5.08 7.79 7.88
CA VAL A 46 6.05 6.69 8.05
C VAL A 46 7.34 7.22 8.68
N ILE A 47 7.87 8.35 8.20
CA ILE A 47 9.06 9.00 8.77
C ILE A 47 8.83 9.28 10.26
N ASP A 48 7.70 9.90 10.60
CA ASP A 48 7.35 10.23 11.98
C ASP A 48 7.28 9.01 12.89
N LYS A 49 6.62 7.94 12.42
CA LYS A 49 6.51 6.68 13.16
C LYS A 49 7.85 5.99 13.39
N GLN A 50 8.86 6.23 12.55
CA GLN A 50 10.19 5.65 12.74
C GLN A 50 11.12 6.43 13.66
N ARG A 51 10.80 7.68 13.98
CA ARG A 51 11.61 8.51 14.89
C ARG A 51 11.97 7.79 16.21
N PRO A 52 11.05 7.12 16.92
CA PRO A 52 11.38 6.40 18.16
C PRO A 52 12.33 5.21 17.94
N VAL A 53 12.18 4.50 16.82
CA VAL A 53 13.02 3.35 16.46
C VAL A 53 14.44 3.82 16.14
N VAL A 54 14.56 4.87 15.32
CA VAL A 54 15.84 5.51 14.98
C VAL A 54 16.55 5.98 16.24
N ARG A 55 15.83 6.67 17.14
CA ARG A 55 16.36 7.14 18.42
C ARG A 55 16.91 5.99 19.26
N LYS A 56 16.11 4.93 19.41
CA LYS A 56 16.48 3.74 20.20
C LYS A 56 17.74 3.09 19.63
N SER A 57 17.82 2.92 18.31
CA SER A 57 18.99 2.33 17.64
C SER A 57 20.24 3.21 17.82
N PHE A 58 20.10 4.54 17.74
CA PHE A 58 21.21 5.47 17.95
C PHE A 58 21.76 5.40 19.37
N LEU A 59 20.89 5.42 20.39
CA LEU A 59 21.31 5.30 21.79
C LEU A 59 21.98 3.95 22.10
N ALA A 60 21.53 2.88 21.46
CA ALA A 60 22.15 1.57 21.59
C ALA A 60 23.55 1.51 20.96
N ALA A 61 23.74 2.18 19.81
CA ALA A 61 25.03 2.24 19.12
C ALA A 61 26.06 3.17 19.79
N TYR A 62 25.60 4.21 20.50
CA TYR A 62 26.45 5.20 21.16
C TYR A 62 26.13 5.33 22.65
N PRO A 63 26.57 4.37 23.50
CA PRO A 63 26.36 4.45 24.94
C PRO A 63 26.96 5.72 25.55
N GLY A 64 26.22 6.40 26.43
CA GLY A 64 26.69 7.61 27.13
C GLY A 64 26.46 8.93 26.39
N VAL A 65 25.91 8.90 25.18
CA VAL A 65 25.52 10.13 24.46
C VAL A 65 24.34 10.82 25.14
N SER A 66 24.31 12.16 25.12
CA SER A 66 23.21 12.92 25.75
C SER A 66 21.89 12.78 24.97
N ASN A 67 20.76 12.90 25.67
CA ASN A 67 19.44 12.93 25.04
C ASN A 67 19.32 14.02 23.97
N LYS A 68 19.91 15.20 24.20
CA LYS A 68 19.90 16.31 23.24
C LYS A 68 20.55 15.93 21.90
N ILE A 69 21.67 15.19 21.94
CA ILE A 69 22.34 14.72 20.72
C ILE A 69 21.52 13.63 20.04
N ALA A 70 20.93 12.72 20.81
CA ALA A 70 20.05 11.68 20.25
C ALA A 70 18.82 12.28 19.56
N ASP A 71 18.21 13.31 20.14
CA ASP A 71 17.06 14.00 19.55
C ASP A 71 17.47 14.76 18.27
N ALA A 72 18.60 15.48 18.31
CA ALA A 72 19.14 16.16 17.13
C ALA A 72 19.50 15.18 15.99
N TYR A 73 20.03 14.00 16.32
CA TYR A 73 20.28 12.95 15.32
C TYR A 73 18.99 12.48 14.66
N VAL A 74 17.93 12.27 15.43
CA VAL A 74 16.62 11.85 14.89
C VAL A 74 16.04 12.92 13.97
N ASP A 75 16.17 14.19 14.32
CA ASP A 75 15.75 15.31 13.47
C ASP A 75 16.54 15.37 12.16
N ALA A 76 17.87 15.27 12.24
CA ALA A 76 18.72 15.22 11.06
C ALA A 76 18.40 14.01 10.16
N PHE A 77 18.17 12.84 10.77
CA PHE A 77 17.79 11.63 10.05
C PHE A 77 16.44 11.78 9.35
N ALA A 78 15.44 12.35 10.03
CA ALA A 78 14.14 12.62 9.43
C ALA A 78 14.25 13.61 8.26
N ALA A 79 15.04 14.68 8.41
CA ALA A 79 15.29 15.65 7.34
C ALA A 79 15.94 15.00 6.11
N GLU A 80 16.91 14.10 6.29
CA GLU A 80 17.52 13.34 5.19
C GLU A 80 16.51 12.44 4.47
N LEU A 81 15.62 11.76 5.21
CA LEU A 81 14.55 10.97 4.60
C LEU A 81 13.58 11.85 3.81
N THR A 82 13.20 13.01 4.34
CA THR A 82 12.34 13.97 3.64
C THR A 82 13.00 14.47 2.35
N ALA A 83 14.29 14.81 2.38
CA ALA A 83 15.03 15.24 1.19
C ALA A 83 15.09 14.14 0.10
N ARG A 84 15.06 12.87 0.51
CA ARG A 84 15.09 11.69 -0.37
C ARG A 84 13.70 11.17 -0.74
N LYS A 85 12.63 11.81 -0.27
CA LYS A 85 11.24 11.36 -0.49
C LYS A 85 10.91 11.16 -1.98
N GLY A 86 11.44 12.00 -2.86
CA GLY A 86 11.26 11.85 -4.31
C GLY A 86 11.74 10.50 -4.85
N GLN A 87 12.87 10.00 -4.35
CA GLN A 87 13.41 8.68 -4.75
C GLN A 87 12.47 7.55 -4.32
N PHE A 88 11.84 7.67 -3.15
CA PHE A 88 10.85 6.70 -2.70
C PHE A 88 9.57 6.76 -3.57
N LEU A 89 9.11 7.95 -3.94
CA LEU A 89 7.97 8.09 -4.85
C LEU A 89 8.28 7.51 -6.23
N ASP A 90 9.50 7.66 -6.74
CA ASP A 90 9.89 7.06 -8.03
C ASP A 90 9.82 5.52 -8.00
N LEU A 91 10.15 4.88 -6.86
CA LEU A 91 9.96 3.44 -6.69
C LEU A 91 8.47 3.05 -6.75
N ILE A 92 7.58 3.86 -6.18
CA ILE A 92 6.13 3.64 -6.26
C ILE A 92 5.64 3.81 -7.70
N ILE A 93 6.15 4.82 -8.42
CA ILE A 93 5.84 5.04 -9.83
C ILE A 93 6.19 3.80 -10.66
N ASP A 94 7.36 3.20 -10.41
CA ASP A 94 7.78 1.99 -11.11
C ASP A 94 6.88 0.79 -10.84
N VAL A 95 6.27 0.70 -9.65
CA VAL A 95 5.27 -0.34 -9.33
C VAL A 95 3.99 -0.12 -10.13
N TYR A 96 3.47 1.11 -10.17
CA TYR A 96 2.27 1.44 -10.96
C TYR A 96 2.50 1.19 -12.45
N ALA A 97 3.66 1.60 -12.99
CA ALA A 97 4.01 1.41 -14.39
C ALA A 97 4.13 -0.06 -14.82
N LYS A 98 4.31 -1.00 -13.87
CA LYS A 98 4.31 -2.45 -14.13
C LYS A 98 2.92 -3.05 -14.11
N ILE A 99 1.97 -2.41 -13.43
CA ILE A 99 0.63 -2.96 -13.18
C ILE A 99 -0.38 -2.38 -14.18
N PHE A 100 -0.28 -1.09 -14.48
CA PHE A 100 -1.25 -0.35 -15.28
C PHE A 100 -0.65 0.13 -16.60
N THR A 101 -1.44 0.10 -17.66
CA THR A 101 -1.09 0.76 -18.93
C THR A 101 -1.23 2.27 -18.82
N ALA A 102 -0.65 3.01 -19.78
CA ALA A 102 -0.76 4.47 -19.80
C ALA A 102 -2.22 4.95 -19.98
N GLU A 103 -3.01 4.20 -20.74
CA GLU A 103 -4.43 4.45 -20.95
C GLU A 103 -5.21 4.24 -19.64
N GLU A 104 -4.91 3.19 -18.89
CA GLU A 104 -5.53 2.92 -17.59
C GLU A 104 -5.17 3.97 -16.55
N ILE A 105 -3.91 4.40 -16.47
CA ILE A 105 -3.51 5.52 -15.62
C ILE A 105 -4.26 6.80 -15.98
N THR A 106 -4.41 7.09 -17.27
CA THR A 106 -5.16 8.26 -17.75
C THR A 106 -6.64 8.16 -17.37
N ALA A 107 -7.24 6.98 -17.51
CA ALA A 107 -8.63 6.73 -17.10
C ALA A 107 -8.81 6.85 -15.58
N LEU A 108 -7.85 6.38 -14.78
CA LEU A 108 -7.84 6.55 -13.32
C LEU A 108 -7.78 8.03 -12.93
N LEU A 109 -6.90 8.82 -13.56
CA LEU A 109 -6.87 10.26 -13.34
C LEU A 109 -8.21 10.94 -13.68
N ALA A 110 -8.83 10.58 -14.81
CA ALA A 110 -10.13 11.12 -15.20
C ALA A 110 -11.23 10.75 -14.19
N PHE A 111 -11.25 9.50 -13.71
CA PHE A 111 -12.16 9.08 -12.64
C PHE A 111 -11.89 9.89 -11.36
N HIS A 112 -10.63 10.01 -10.95
CA HIS A 112 -10.24 10.75 -9.77
C HIS A 112 -10.60 12.24 -9.85
N ALA A 113 -10.58 12.84 -11.04
CA ALA A 113 -11.00 14.22 -11.26
C ALA A 113 -12.54 14.40 -11.21
N SER A 114 -13.32 13.35 -11.47
CA SER A 114 -14.79 13.44 -11.47
C SER A 114 -15.39 13.77 -10.09
N PRO A 115 -16.61 14.33 -10.01
CA PRO A 115 -17.27 14.59 -8.74
C PRO A 115 -17.42 13.34 -7.86
N LEU A 116 -17.68 12.17 -8.49
CA LEU A 116 -17.78 10.91 -7.78
C LEU A 116 -16.42 10.44 -7.26
N GLY A 117 -15.37 10.53 -8.07
CA GLY A 117 -14.01 10.14 -7.66
C GLY A 117 -13.46 11.01 -6.53
N GLN A 118 -13.70 12.32 -6.58
CA GLN A 118 -13.38 13.23 -5.48
C GLN A 118 -14.14 12.86 -4.20
N LYS A 119 -15.45 12.60 -4.29
CA LYS A 119 -16.26 12.14 -3.15
C LYS A 119 -15.71 10.82 -2.59
N ALA A 120 -15.37 9.86 -3.45
CA ALA A 120 -14.82 8.57 -3.03
C ALA A 120 -13.50 8.73 -2.26
N ARG A 121 -12.55 9.53 -2.78
CA ARG A 121 -11.28 9.83 -2.08
C ARG A 121 -11.52 10.51 -0.74
N ASN A 122 -12.33 11.57 -0.72
CA ASN A 122 -12.56 12.35 0.49
C ASN A 122 -13.34 11.56 1.55
N ALA A 123 -14.19 10.63 1.13
CA ALA A 123 -14.96 9.78 2.04
C ALA A 123 -14.17 8.59 2.58
N ALA A 124 -13.09 8.15 1.90
CA ALA A 124 -12.36 6.94 2.28
C ALA A 124 -11.88 6.94 3.75
N PRO A 125 -11.29 8.02 4.32
CA PRO A 125 -10.91 8.05 5.73
C PRO A 125 -12.12 7.89 6.68
N SER A 126 -13.24 8.54 6.36
CA SER A 126 -14.47 8.48 7.17
C SER A 126 -15.13 7.10 7.10
N ILE A 127 -15.13 6.46 5.93
CA ILE A 127 -15.60 5.08 5.75
C ILE A 127 -14.75 4.13 6.58
N LEU A 128 -13.42 4.26 6.53
CA LEU A 128 -12.52 3.43 7.32
C LEU A 128 -12.74 3.61 8.82
N MET A 129 -12.93 4.86 9.28
CA MET A 129 -13.25 5.15 10.68
C MET A 129 -14.61 4.58 11.10
N GLY A 130 -15.63 4.76 10.28
CA GLY A 130 -16.96 4.19 10.51
C GLY A 130 -16.94 2.67 10.54
N GLY A 131 -16.16 2.02 9.67
CA GLY A 131 -15.97 0.58 9.66
C GLY A 131 -15.32 0.05 10.95
N ARG A 132 -14.34 0.78 11.50
CA ARG A 132 -13.76 0.45 12.81
C ARG A 132 -14.80 0.54 13.93
N GLN A 133 -15.61 1.60 13.97
CA GLN A 133 -16.65 1.75 14.98
C GLN A 133 -17.70 0.64 14.85
N ALA A 134 -18.16 0.34 13.63
CA ALA A 134 -19.09 -0.75 13.38
C ALA A 134 -18.54 -2.11 13.86
N GLY A 135 -17.24 -2.34 13.70
CA GLY A 135 -16.55 -3.53 14.22
C GLY A 135 -16.56 -3.59 15.76
N VAL A 136 -16.32 -2.45 16.43
CA VAL A 136 -16.41 -2.35 17.90
C VAL A 136 -17.82 -2.66 18.37
N ASP A 137 -18.83 -2.03 17.77
CA ASP A 137 -20.24 -2.20 18.16
C ASP A 137 -20.69 -3.64 17.94
N TRP A 138 -20.32 -4.24 16.81
CA TRP A 138 -20.58 -5.65 16.54
C TRP A 138 -19.90 -6.56 17.57
N GLY A 139 -18.64 -6.29 17.92
CA GLY A 139 -17.90 -7.05 18.93
C GLY A 139 -18.52 -6.95 20.32
N GLN A 140 -18.97 -5.76 20.72
CA GLN A 140 -19.69 -5.56 21.98
C GLN A 140 -21.01 -6.32 22.01
N LYS A 141 -21.77 -6.30 20.91
CA LYS A 141 -23.06 -6.99 20.81
C LYS A 141 -22.93 -8.52 20.78
N ASN A 142 -21.92 -9.05 20.09
CA ASN A 142 -21.84 -10.48 19.77
C ASN A 142 -20.73 -11.23 20.54
N GLY A 143 -19.80 -10.53 21.19
CA GLY A 143 -18.58 -11.11 21.75
C GLY A 143 -18.83 -12.23 22.76
N ALA A 144 -19.81 -12.07 23.66
CA ALA A 144 -20.15 -13.09 24.65
C ALA A 144 -20.67 -14.38 23.99
N ALA A 145 -21.55 -14.26 22.98
CA ALA A 145 -22.09 -15.40 22.25
C ALA A 145 -21.00 -16.11 21.44
N VAL A 146 -20.12 -15.35 20.78
CA VAL A 146 -18.96 -15.89 20.05
C VAL A 146 -18.02 -16.64 21.00
N ALA A 147 -17.71 -16.07 22.17
CA ALA A 147 -16.85 -16.70 23.17
C ALA A 147 -17.46 -18.01 23.71
N ALA A 148 -18.75 -18.03 24.04
CA ALA A 148 -19.44 -19.25 24.46
C ALA A 148 -19.40 -20.33 23.38
N ALA A 149 -19.65 -19.96 22.12
CA ALA A 149 -19.58 -20.89 20.99
C ALA A 149 -18.15 -21.39 20.72
N ALA A 150 -17.12 -20.59 20.98
CA ALA A 150 -15.73 -21.00 20.89
C ALA A 150 -15.37 -22.01 22.00
N MET A 151 -15.80 -21.77 23.24
CA MET A 151 -15.60 -22.69 24.37
C MET A 151 -16.28 -24.04 24.16
N ALA A 152 -17.51 -24.04 23.63
CA ALA A 152 -18.21 -25.28 23.29
C ALA A 152 -17.44 -26.11 22.25
N ARG A 153 -16.84 -25.44 21.24
CA ARG A 153 -16.00 -26.10 20.23
C ARG A 153 -14.71 -26.65 20.84
N LEU A 154 -14.04 -25.89 21.71
CA LEU A 154 -12.84 -26.36 22.42
C LEU A 154 -13.12 -27.64 23.21
N LYS A 155 -14.22 -27.66 23.97
CA LYS A 155 -14.66 -28.85 24.71
C LYS A 155 -14.95 -30.04 23.78
N ALA A 156 -15.63 -29.81 22.66
CA ALA A 156 -15.91 -30.86 21.68
C ALA A 156 -14.64 -31.46 21.03
N MET A 157 -13.54 -30.69 20.99
CA MET A 157 -12.23 -31.15 20.54
C MET A 157 -11.39 -31.83 21.64
N GLY A 158 -11.94 -31.98 22.86
CA GLY A 158 -11.25 -32.60 23.99
C GLY A 158 -10.31 -31.68 24.77
N TYR A 159 -10.33 -30.37 24.50
CA TYR A 159 -9.59 -29.39 25.30
C TYR A 159 -10.46 -28.93 26.48
N GLU A 160 -9.98 -29.16 27.70
CA GLU A 160 -10.58 -28.62 28.92
C GLU A 160 -9.78 -27.40 29.41
N VAL A 161 -10.46 -26.26 29.52
CA VAL A 161 -9.90 -25.07 30.18
C VAL A 161 -10.26 -25.20 31.66
N LYS A 162 -9.23 -25.38 32.51
CA LYS A 162 -9.38 -25.39 33.98
C LYS A 162 -9.69 -24.01 34.53
#